data_AF-A0AAW2IPT8-F1
#
_entry.id   AF-A0AAW2IPT8-F1
#
_cell.length_a   1.000
_cell.length_b   1.000
_cell.length_c   1.000
_cell.angle_alpha   90.00
_cell.angle_beta   90.00
_cell.angle_gamma   90.00
#
_symmetry.space_group_name_H-M   'P 1'
#
loop_
_entity.id
_entity.type
_entity.pdbx_description
1 polymer ?
#
loop_
_entity_poly.entity_id
_entity_poly.type
_entity_poly.pdbx_seq_one_letter_code
_entity_poly.pdbx_strand_id
1 'polypeptide(L)' 'MIIPNPSNPMRLINVCLEPLMKELLQLWHMSVRTYDHATDSVFIMQAALMWTVNDLPAYRMAFRWSIARVMGCP' A
#
# COMPACT_ATOMS: atom_id res chain seq x y z
N MET A 1 -26.77 -5.62 13.33
CA MET A 1 -25.49 -6.35 13.44
C MET A 1 -25.15 -6.90 12.06
N ILE A 2 -24.36 -6.16 11.28
CA ILE A 2 -23.91 -6.62 9.96
C ILE A 2 -22.71 -7.51 10.22
N ILE A 3 -22.90 -8.82 10.14
CA ILE A 3 -21.80 -9.78 10.16
C ILE A 3 -21.04 -9.57 8.85
N PRO A 4 -19.80 -9.05 8.86
CA PRO A 4 -19.07 -8.83 7.63
C PRO A 4 -18.70 -10.21 7.08
N ASN A 5 -19.23 -10.53 5.91
CA ASN A 5 -18.93 -11.76 5.18
C ASN A 5 -17.42 -12.06 5.25
N PRO A 6 -17.00 -13.21 5.81
CA PRO A 6 -15.59 -13.54 6.02
C PRO A 6 -14.80 -13.66 4.71
N SER A 7 -15.49 -13.78 3.56
CA SER A 7 -14.87 -13.88 2.24
C SER A 7 -14.90 -12.58 1.44
N ASN A 8 -15.08 -11.40 2.04
CA ASN A 8 -14.98 -10.16 1.26
C ASN A 8 -13.50 -9.84 0.98
N PRO A 9 -12.99 -10.06 -0.25
CA PRO A 9 -11.59 -9.83 -0.55
C PRO A 9 -11.20 -8.35 -0.41
N MET A 10 -12.18 -7.44 -0.50
CA MET A 10 -11.97 -6.01 -0.25
C MET A 10 -11.62 -5.70 1.20
N ARG A 11 -12.19 -6.47 2.15
CA ARG A 11 -11.85 -6.37 3.56
C ARG A 11 -10.44 -6.87 3.82
N LEU A 12 -10.02 -7.94 3.15
CA LEU A 12 -8.64 -8.46 3.23
C LEU A 12 -7.63 -7.44 2.73
N ILE A 13 -7.89 -6.75 1.61
CA ILE A 13 -7.02 -5.65 1.12
C ILE A 13 -6.84 -4.58 2.19
N ASN A 14 -7.94 -4.09 2.76
CA ASN A 14 -7.87 -3.02 3.75
C ASN A 14 -7.08 -3.47 5.00
N VAL A 15 -7.30 -4.70 5.47
CA VAL A 15 -6.54 -5.29 6.59
C VAL A 15 -5.06 -5.44 6.26
N CYS A 16 -4.68 -5.75 5.02
CA CYS A 16 -3.28 -5.84 4.61
C CYS A 16 -2.62 -4.46 4.44
N LEU A 17 -3.35 -3.45 3.95
CA LEU A 17 -2.79 -2.12 3.69
C LEU A 17 -2.68 -1.25 4.94
N GLU A 18 -3.55 -1.44 5.93
CA GLU A 18 -3.53 -0.66 7.18
C GLU A 18 -2.19 -0.74 7.95
N PRO A 19 -1.61 -1.92 8.24
CA PRO A 19 -0.31 -2.00 8.91
C PRO A 19 0.81 -1.43 8.05
N LEU A 20 0.79 -1.65 6.73
CA LEU A 20 1.76 -1.06 5.81
C LEU A 20 1.73 0.47 5.86
N MET A 21 0.54 1.08 5.83
CA MET A 21 0.39 2.53 5.96
C MET A 21 0.97 3.07 7.26
N LYS A 22 0.78 2.34 8.37
CA LYS A 22 1.30 2.73 9.68
C LYS A 22 2.83 2.72 9.72
N GLU A 23 3.46 1.69 9.18
CA GLU A 23 4.92 1.58 9.11
C GLU A 23 5.51 2.68 8.21
N LEU A 24 4.91 2.94 7.05
CA LEU A 24 5.33 4.03 6.17
C LEU A 24 5.22 5.38 6.90
N LEU A 25 4.11 5.66 7.59
CA LEU A 25 3.97 6.89 8.39
C LEU A 25 5.05 7.03 9.48
N GLN A 26 5.43 5.95 10.15
CA GLN A 26 6.52 6.00 11.14
C GLN A 26 7.86 6.34 10.47
N LEU A 27 8.17 5.73 9.31
CA LEU A 27 9.37 6.04 8.53
C LEU A 27 9.38 7.49 8.02
N TRP A 28 8.21 8.03 7.67
CA TRP A 28 8.04 9.44 7.30
C TRP A 28 8.49 10.36 8.43
N HIS A 29 8.00 10.13 9.65
CA HIS A 29 8.32 10.96 10.82
C HIS A 29 9.78 10.86 11.25
N MET A 30 10.42 9.71 11.02
CA MET A 30 11.82 9.48 11.40
C MET A 30 12.85 10.08 10.45
N SER A 31 12.44 10.54 9.25
CA SER A 31 13.34 11.15 8.24
C SER A 31 14.61 10.34 8.00
N VAL A 32 14.46 9.03 7.80
CA VAL A 32 15.59 8.09 7.67
C VAL A 32 16.40 8.41 6.40
N ARG A 33 17.74 8.40 6.53
CA ARG A 33 18.65 8.46 5.38
C ARG A 33 18.84 7.05 4.84
N THR A 34 18.54 6.85 3.57
CA THR A 34 18.64 5.55 2.90
C THR A 34 19.64 5.66 1.76
N TYR A 35 20.57 4.70 1.69
CA TYR A 35 21.49 4.58 0.57
C TYR A 35 20.79 3.84 -0.57
N ASP A 36 20.77 4.48 -1.75
CA ASP A 36 20.31 3.90 -2.99
C ASP A 36 21.50 3.36 -3.78
N HIS A 37 21.53 2.04 -3.93
CA HIS A 37 22.55 1.36 -4.73
C HIS A 37 22.40 1.67 -6.24
N ALA A 38 21.19 1.97 -6.73
CA ALA A 38 21.00 2.24 -8.16
C ALA A 38 21.64 3.56 -8.59
N THR A 39 21.60 4.57 -7.73
CA THR A 39 22.19 5.89 -7.98
C THR A 39 23.51 6.13 -7.24
N ASP A 40 23.97 5.15 -6.46
CA ASP A 40 25.13 5.25 -5.55
C ASP A 40 25.07 6.51 -4.67
N SER A 41 23.88 6.83 -4.16
CA SER A 41 23.62 8.08 -3.45
C SER A 41 22.77 7.89 -2.19
N VAL A 42 22.90 8.80 -1.23
CA VAL A 42 22.06 8.80 -0.02
C VAL A 42 20.95 9.83 -0.19
N PHE A 43 19.71 9.38 -0.04
CA PHE A 43 18.54 10.25 -0.10
C PHE A 43 17.71 10.14 1.19
N ILE A 44 16.84 11.12 1.41
CA ILE A 44 15.90 11.10 2.54
C ILE A 44 14.70 10.26 2.13
N MET A 45 14.45 9.18 2.88
CA MET A 45 13.42 8.18 2.58
C MET A 45 12.03 8.79 2.41
N GLN A 46 11.75 9.94 3.04
CA GLN A 46 10.52 10.72 2.84
C GLN A 46 10.18 10.92 1.36
N ALA A 47 11.14 11.28 0.50
CA ALA A 47 10.85 11.51 -0.92
C ALA A 47 10.30 10.25 -1.62
N ALA A 48 10.96 9.10 -1.43
CA ALA A 48 10.50 7.83 -1.98
C ALA A 48 9.19 7.34 -1.31
N LEU A 49 9.02 7.65 -0.04
CA LEU A 49 7.83 7.30 0.71
C LEU A 49 6.60 8.07 0.23
N MET A 50 6.75 9.38 -0.03
CA MET A 50 5.71 10.23 -0.61
C MET A 50 5.23 9.66 -1.94
N TRP A 51 6.17 9.25 -2.79
CA TRP A 51 5.87 8.60 -4.07
C TRP A 51 5.05 7.31 -3.86
N THR A 52 5.51 6.45 -2.97
CA THR A 52 4.85 5.16 -2.66
C THR A 52 3.43 5.38 -2.12
N VAL A 53 3.25 6.34 -1.21
CA VAL A 53 1.93 6.67 -0.65
C VAL A 53 0.99 7.25 -1.70
N ASN A 54 1.51 8.08 -2.61
CA ASN A 54 0.71 8.67 -3.69
C ASN A 54 0.24 7.62 -4.73
N ASP A 55 0.99 6.53 -4.90
CA ASP A 55 0.64 5.43 -5.82
C ASP A 55 -0.37 4.44 -5.22
N LEU A 56 -0.59 4.43 -3.90
CA LEU A 56 -1.51 3.51 -3.23
C LEU A 56 -2.95 3.55 -3.74
N PRO A 57 -3.58 4.72 -4.02
CA PRO A 57 -4.90 4.78 -4.63
C PRO A 57 -4.95 4.07 -6.00
N ALA A 58 -3.90 4.20 -6.81
CA ALA A 58 -3.79 3.53 -8.10
C ALA A 58 -3.66 2.01 -7.92
N TYR A 59 -2.83 1.57 -6.98
CA TYR A 59 -2.72 0.15 -6.62
C TYR A 59 -4.04 -0.42 -6.11
N ARG A 60 -4.73 0.30 -5.21
CA ARG A 60 -6.03 -0.11 -4.68
C ARG A 60 -7.07 -0.24 -5.79
N MET A 61 -7.06 0.68 -6.76
CA MET A 61 -7.94 0.61 -7.93
C MET A 61 -7.59 -0.60 -8.80
N ALA A 62 -6.33 -0.79 -9.17
CA ALA A 62 -5.89 -1.93 -9.97
C ALA A 62 -6.24 -3.28 -9.31
N PHE A 63 -6.00 -3.39 -8.01
CA PHE A 63 -6.31 -4.61 -7.25
C PHE A 63 -7.81 -4.89 -7.17
N ARG A 64 -8.63 -3.83 -7.00
CA ARG A 64 -10.10 -3.95 -7.08
C ARG A 64 -10.54 -4.47 -8.44
N TRP A 65 -9.96 -3.97 -9.53
CA TRP A 65 -10.27 -4.44 -10.89
C TRP A 65 -9.86 -5.90 -11.10
N SER A 66 -8.70 -6.30 -10.61
CA SER A 66 -8.25 -7.70 -10.66
C SER A 66 -9.18 -8.64 -9.91
N ILE A 67 -9.59 -8.27 -8.69
CA ILE A 67 -10.56 -9.05 -7.90
C ILE A 67 -11.93 -9.10 -8.57
N ALA A 68 -12.41 -7.97 -9.09
CA ALA A 68 -13.68 -7.91 -9.79
C ALA A 68 -13.68 -8.80 -11.03
N ARG A 69 -12.53 -8.90 -11.72
CA ARG A 69 -12.36 -9.81 -12.86
C ARG A 69 -12.34 -11.29 -12.41
N VAL A 70 -11.68 -11.60 -11.30
CA VAL A 70 -11.64 -12.98 -10.74
C VAL A 70 -13.02 -13.43 -10.25
N MET A 71 -13.78 -12.56 -9.57
CA MET A 71 -15.13 -12.86 -9.10
C MET A 71 -16.21 -12.72 -10.19
N GLY A 72 -15.88 -12.14 -11.35
CA GLY A 72 -16.82 -11.84 -12.42
C GLY A 72 -16.95 -12.93 -13.51
N CYS A 73 -16.17 -14.01 -13.43
CA CYS A 73 -16.34 -15.16 -14.32
C CYS A 73 -17.30 -16.18 -13.67
N PRO A 74 -18.30 -16.71 -14.41
CA PRO A 74 -19.28 -17.67 -13.89
C PRO A 74 -18.67 -19.03 -13.53
#